data_AF-A0A728IK15-F1
#
_entry.id   AF-A0A728IK15-F1
#
_cell.length_a   1.000
_cell.length_b   1.000
_cell.length_c   1.000
_cell.angle_alpha   90.00
_cell.angle_beta   90.00
_cell.angle_gamma   90.00
#
_symmetry.space_group_name_H-M   'P 1'
#
loop_
_entity.id
_entity.type
_entity.pdbx_description
1 polymer ?
#
loop_
_entity_poly.entity_id
_entity_poly.type
_entity_poly.pdbx_seq_one_letter_code
_entity_poly.pdbx_strand_id
1 'polypeptide(L)'
;PEQYSLLASRKVSEAGNQSLLTYLAVNTIAFHQNGVPLEIKAVKWLKGRGVGGKDRMVAYTNDKKYVRYPLVPLQSVPVQYRGLYQIATYYGKLGAVEPVYKETLSYVDGI
;
A
#
# COMPACT_ATOMS: atom_id res chain seq x y z
N PRO A 1 0.54 8.66 -8.09
CA PRO A 1 -0.24 8.02 -9.18
C PRO A 1 0.46 8.11 -10.55
N GLU A 2 1.12 9.24 -10.83
CA GLU A 2 1.85 9.47 -12.09
C GLU A 2 2.95 8.43 -12.35
N GLN A 3 3.76 8.10 -11.35
CA GLN A 3 4.81 7.07 -11.48
C GLN A 3 4.27 5.65 -11.70
N TYR A 4 3.15 5.30 -11.07
CA TYR A 4 2.51 4.01 -11.32
C TYR A 4 1.98 3.92 -12.75
N SER A 5 1.44 5.04 -13.27
CA SER A 5 1.04 5.13 -14.68
C SER A 5 2.24 4.99 -15.62
N LEU A 6 3.40 5.56 -15.28
CA LEU A 6 4.63 5.42 -16.05
C LEU A 6 5.16 3.98 -16.07
N LEU A 7 5.08 3.27 -14.94
CA LEU A 7 5.44 1.85 -14.84
C LEU A 7 4.47 0.95 -15.61
N ALA A 8 3.19 1.31 -15.67
CA ALA A 8 2.20 0.59 -16.44
C ALA A 8 2.30 0.86 -17.96
N SER A 9 2.66 2.09 -18.36
CA SER A 9 2.74 2.49 -19.76
C SER A 9 4.06 2.12 -20.43
N ARG A 10 5.16 2.01 -19.67
CA ARG A 10 6.48 1.69 -20.22
C ARG A 10 6.58 0.19 -20.48
N LYS A 11 6.83 -0.18 -21.74
CA LYS A 11 7.17 -1.55 -22.13
C LYS A 11 8.61 -1.88 -21.73
N VAL A 12 8.86 -3.14 -21.39
CA VAL A 12 10.18 -3.64 -20.92
C VAL A 12 11.21 -3.65 -22.05
N SER A 13 10.75 -3.79 -23.31
CA SER A 13 11.55 -3.72 -24.52
C SER A 13 10.61 -3.53 -25.73
N GLU A 14 11.10 -3.02 -26.87
CA GLU A 14 10.30 -2.86 -28.10
C GLU A 14 9.67 -4.18 -28.58
N ALA A 15 10.26 -5.32 -28.22
CA ALA A 15 9.79 -6.67 -28.56
C ALA A 15 8.98 -7.37 -27.44
N GLY A 16 8.85 -6.76 -26.26
CA GLY A 16 8.18 -7.36 -25.10
C GLY A 16 6.71 -6.93 -24.99
N ASN A 17 5.76 -7.87 -25.12
CA ASN A 17 4.33 -7.62 -24.94
C ASN A 17 3.90 -7.40 -23.48
N GLN A 18 4.82 -7.45 -22.52
CA GLN A 18 4.53 -7.29 -21.09
C GLN A 18 4.91 -5.89 -20.61
N SER A 19 4.03 -5.29 -19.80
CA SER A 19 4.31 -4.00 -19.14
C SER A 19 5.46 -4.15 -18.14
N LEU A 20 6.22 -3.06 -17.91
CA LEU A 20 7.31 -3.05 -16.94
C LEU A 20 6.82 -3.43 -15.54
N LEU A 21 5.58 -3.08 -15.19
CA LEU A 21 4.94 -3.51 -13.96
C LEU A 21 4.79 -5.04 -13.85
N THR A 22 4.29 -5.70 -14.91
CA THR A 22 4.14 -7.16 -14.93
C THR A 22 5.49 -7.86 -14.87
N TYR A 23 6.50 -7.31 -15.55
CA TYR A 23 7.85 -7.85 -15.52
C TYR A 23 8.51 -7.71 -14.16
N LEU A 24 8.39 -6.55 -13.52
CA LEU A 24 8.91 -6.32 -12.17
C LEU A 24 8.18 -7.17 -11.12
N ALA A 25 6.91 -7.51 -11.33
CA ALA A 25 6.17 -8.37 -10.42
C ALA A 25 6.60 -9.85 -10.50
N VAL A 26 6.95 -10.33 -11.70
CA VAL A 26 7.24 -11.75 -11.98
C VAL A 26 8.74 -12.08 -11.94
N ASN A 27 9.61 -11.14 -12.34
CA ASN A 27 11.06 -11.38 -12.44
C ASN A 27 11.88 -10.86 -11.25
N THR A 28 11.23 -10.52 -10.13
CA THR A 28 11.97 -10.17 -8.90
C THR A 28 12.56 -11.40 -8.20
N ILE A 29 13.76 -11.24 -7.63
CA ILE A 29 14.42 -12.26 -6.78
C ILE A 29 13.49 -12.73 -5.64
N ALA A 30 12.67 -11.82 -5.11
CA ALA A 30 11.66 -12.13 -4.09
C ALA A 30 10.61 -13.15 -4.57
N PHE A 31 10.21 -13.13 -5.84
CA PHE A 31 9.29 -14.12 -6.41
C PHE A 31 9.96 -15.49 -6.52
N HIS A 32 11.23 -15.52 -6.92
CA HIS A 32 12.00 -16.76 -7.07
C HIS A 32 12.31 -17.44 -5.72
N GLN A 33 12.42 -16.66 -4.64
CA GLN A 33 12.71 -17.18 -3.29
C GLN A 33 11.46 -17.45 -2.45
N ASN A 34 10.47 -16.56 -2.47
CA ASN A 34 9.30 -16.66 -1.60
C ASN A 34 8.07 -17.26 -2.30
N GLY A 35 8.07 -17.39 -3.64
CA GLY A 35 6.94 -17.93 -4.42
C GLY A 35 5.68 -17.06 -4.43
N VAL A 36 5.73 -15.86 -3.83
CA VAL A 36 4.60 -14.92 -3.79
C VAL A 36 4.88 -13.76 -4.74
N PRO A 37 3.98 -13.47 -5.70
CA PRO A 37 4.16 -12.36 -6.64
C PRO A 37 4.19 -11.03 -5.89
N LEU A 38 5.08 -10.14 -6.34
CA LEU A 38 5.21 -8.80 -5.75
C LEU A 38 3.99 -7.95 -6.12
N GLU A 39 3.27 -7.44 -5.12
CA GLU A 39 2.13 -6.56 -5.32
C GLU A 39 2.57 -5.09 -5.30
N ILE A 40 2.45 -4.43 -6.45
CA ILE A 40 2.76 -2.99 -6.58
C ILE A 40 1.44 -2.22 -6.62
N LYS A 41 1.24 -1.31 -5.67
CA LYS A 41 0.04 -0.47 -5.55
C LYS A 41 0.39 1.01 -5.61
N ALA A 42 -0.42 1.78 -6.32
CA ALA A 42 -0.32 3.23 -6.32
C ALA A 42 -0.91 3.81 -5.03
N VAL A 43 -0.13 4.62 -4.29
CA VAL A 43 -0.59 5.31 -3.08
C VAL A 43 -0.51 6.82 -3.30
N LYS A 44 -1.63 7.54 -3.13
CA LYS A 44 -1.69 9.00 -3.30
C LYS A 44 -0.82 9.75 -2.28
N TRP A 45 -0.72 9.20 -1.07
CA TRP A 45 -0.07 9.82 0.08
C TRP A 45 1.46 9.85 0.02
N LEU A 46 2.07 9.15 -0.94
CA LEU A 46 3.53 9.10 -1.09
C LEU A 46 4.09 10.14 -2.09
N LYS A 47 3.21 10.97 -2.69
CA LYS A 47 3.62 12.06 -3.58
C LYS A 47 4.35 13.15 -2.77
N GLY A 48 5.57 13.49 -3.15
CA GLY A 48 6.37 14.55 -2.50
C GLY A 48 6.79 14.31 -1.04
N ARG A 49 6.69 13.07 -0.52
CA ARG A 49 7.07 12.71 0.86
C ARG A 49 8.53 12.29 1.03
N GLY A 50 9.28 12.22 -0.07
CA GLY A 50 10.70 11.90 -0.09
C GLY A 50 11.59 13.06 0.32
N VAL A 51 12.86 12.77 0.59
CA VAL A 51 13.88 13.80 0.86
C VAL A 51 13.94 14.77 -0.34
N GLY A 52 13.74 16.06 -0.07
CA GLY A 52 13.74 17.11 -1.09
C GLY A 52 12.43 17.23 -1.89
N GLY A 53 11.29 16.74 -1.38
CA GLY A 53 9.99 16.88 -2.05
C GLY A 53 9.79 15.94 -3.23
N LYS A 54 10.63 14.91 -3.34
CA LYS A 54 10.53 13.86 -4.36
C LYS A 54 9.45 12.85 -3.98
N ASP A 55 8.97 12.12 -4.98
CA ASP A 55 8.05 11.02 -4.78
C ASP A 55 8.76 9.81 -4.14
N ARG A 56 8.06 9.12 -3.23
CA ARG A 56 8.61 8.04 -2.40
C ARG A 56 7.99 6.69 -2.73
N MET A 57 8.84 5.68 -2.86
CA MET A 57 8.45 4.27 -2.84
C MET A 57 8.64 3.71 -1.44
N VAL A 58 7.73 2.83 -1.03
CA VAL A 58 7.88 2.04 0.20
C VAL A 58 7.76 0.58 -0.19
N ALA A 59 8.79 -0.21 0.12
CA ALA A 59 8.78 -1.65 0.01
C ALA A 59 8.74 -2.25 1.41
N TYR A 60 7.81 -3.17 1.65
CA TYR A 60 7.69 -3.87 2.93
C TYR A 60 7.19 -5.30 2.74
N THR A 61 7.50 -6.17 3.69
CA THR A 61 6.95 -7.53 3.72
C THR A 61 5.58 -7.53 4.39
N ASN A 62 4.54 -7.92 3.65
CA ASN A 62 3.16 -7.97 4.14
C ASN A 62 2.89 -9.23 4.99
N ASP A 63 3.52 -9.32 6.16
CA ASP A 63 3.24 -10.34 7.17
C ASP A 63 2.92 -9.66 8.50
N LYS A 64 1.90 -10.15 9.22
CA LYS A 64 1.50 -9.67 10.56
C LYS A 64 2.64 -9.79 11.60
N LYS A 65 3.64 -10.63 11.32
CA LYS A 65 4.85 -10.71 12.14
C LYS A 65 5.72 -9.46 12.05
N TYR A 66 5.74 -8.80 10.89
CA TYR A 66 6.63 -7.67 10.59
C TYR A 66 5.92 -6.32 10.63
N VAL A 67 4.70 -6.23 10.09
CA VAL A 67 3.90 -5.00 10.07
C VAL A 67 2.52 -5.29 10.65
N ARG A 68 2.16 -4.57 11.72
CA ARG A 68 0.87 -4.69 12.38
C ARG A 68 0.07 -3.40 12.25
N TYR A 69 -1.22 -3.56 12.04
CA TYR A 69 -2.17 -2.47 12.07
C TYR A 69 -3.35 -2.90 12.95
N PRO A 70 -3.31 -2.59 14.27
CA PRO A 70 -4.42 -2.90 15.16
C PRO A 70 -5.60 -2.02 14.78
N LEU A 71 -6.60 -2.65 14.16
CA LEU A 71 -7.82 -2.02 13.69
C LEU A 71 -9.00 -2.75 14.32
N VAL A 72 -9.85 -2.00 15.02
CA VAL A 72 -11.21 -2.47 15.33
C VAL A 72 -12.10 -2.00 14.17
N PRO A 73 -12.78 -2.91 13.46
CA PRO A 73 -13.63 -2.54 12.34
C PRO A 73 -14.71 -1.56 12.79
N LEU A 74 -15.13 -0.68 11.87
CA LEU A 74 -16.19 0.29 12.15
C LEU A 74 -17.49 -0.47 12.49
N GLN A 75 -18.03 -0.23 13.68
CA GLN A 75 -19.26 -0.84 14.15
C GLN A 75 -20.34 0.22 14.31
N SER A 76 -21.58 -0.14 13.92
CA SER A 76 -22.75 0.69 14.13
C SER A 76 -23.35 0.41 15.50
N VAL A 77 -23.57 1.44 16.29
CA VAL A 77 -24.43 1.38 17.48
C VAL A 77 -25.89 1.29 17.02
N PRO A 78 -26.76 0.53 17.71
CA PRO A 78 -28.19 0.49 17.39
C PRO A 78 -28.79 1.89 17.30
N VAL A 79 -29.65 2.08 16.28
CA VAL A 79 -30.28 3.36 15.95
C VAL A 79 -31.07 3.89 17.15
N GLN A 80 -30.79 5.13 17.54
CA GLN A 80 -31.57 5.82 18.56
C GLN A 80 -32.58 6.74 17.86
N TYR A 81 -33.84 6.60 18.26
CA TYR A 81 -34.93 7.43 17.77
C TYR A 81 -35.02 8.68 18.66
N ARG A 82 -34.84 9.86 18.07
CA ARG A 82 -34.98 11.14 18.76
C ARG A 82 -36.01 12.01 18.03
N GLY A 83 -37.28 11.79 18.37
CA GLY A 83 -38.41 12.42 17.70
C GLY A 83 -38.53 11.93 16.25
N LEU A 84 -38.46 12.85 15.29
CA LEU A 84 -38.50 12.55 13.86
C LEU A 84 -37.16 12.11 13.26
N TYR A 85 -36.06 12.26 14.01
CA TYR A 85 -34.71 11.94 13.52
C TYR A 85 -34.21 10.61 14.06
N GLN A 86 -33.52 9.87 13.20
CA GLN A 86 -32.79 8.66 13.55
C GLN A 86 -31.30 8.96 13.58
N ILE A 87 -30.65 8.67 14.70
CA ILE A 87 -29.21 8.87 14.87
C ILE A 87 -28.55 7.50 14.95
N ALA A 88 -27.62 7.25 14.03
CA ALA A 88 -26.76 6.07 14.03
C ALA A 88 -25.31 6.51 14.18
N THR A 89 -24.72 6.22 15.34
CA THR A 89 -23.31 6.52 15.59
C THR A 89 -22.46 5.34 15.13
N TYR A 90 -21.45 5.62 14.32
CA TYR A 90 -20.42 4.66 13.95
C TYR A 90 -19.16 4.96 14.75
N TYR A 91 -18.57 3.93 15.37
CA TYR A 91 -17.28 4.06 16.01
C TYR A 91 -16.32 2.98 15.51
N GLY A 92 -15.04 3.34 15.42
CA GLY A 92 -13.95 2.45 15.09
C GLY A 92 -12.72 2.91 15.84
N LYS A 93 -11.83 1.98 16.18
CA LYS A 93 -10.55 2.30 16.82
C LYS A 93 -9.45 2.00 15.82
N LEU A 94 -8.74 3.05 15.42
CA LEU A 94 -7.58 2.98 14.55
C LEU A 94 -6.34 3.10 15.42
N GLY A 95 -5.53 2.05 15.48
CA GLY A 95 -4.20 2.13 16.07
C GLY A 95 -3.17 2.73 15.10
N ALA A 96 -1.98 3.03 15.62
CA ALA A 96 -0.84 3.36 14.77
C ALA A 96 -0.32 2.11 14.04
N VAL A 97 0.27 2.28 12.87
CA VAL A 97 1.02 1.20 12.20
C VAL A 97 2.26 0.89 13.04
N GLU A 98 2.42 -0.36 13.41
CA GLU A 98 3.53 -0.86 14.23
C GLU A 98 4.48 -1.69 13.35
N PRO A 99 5.64 -1.13 12.95
CA PRO A 99 6.71 -1.91 12.35
C PRO A 99 7.47 -2.64 13.48
N VAL A 100 7.31 -3.96 13.56
CA VAL A 100 8.00 -4.80 14.56
C VAL A 100 9.49 -4.88 14.23
N TYR A 101 9.81 -5.03 12.94
CA TYR A 101 11.18 -5.10 12.43
C TYR A 101 11.37 -4.04 11.35
N LYS A 102 12.17 -3.01 11.67
CA LYS A 102 12.38 -1.86 10.78
C LYS A 102 13.20 -2.22 9.55
N GLU A 103 14.01 -3.28 9.64
CA GLU A 103 14.86 -3.82 8.58
C GLU A 103 14.04 -4.35 7.41
N THR A 104 12.77 -4.71 7.65
CA THR A 104 11.86 -5.21 6.61
C THR A 104 11.15 -4.10 5.84
N LEU A 105 11.40 -2.83 6.16
CA LEU A 105 10.90 -1.67 5.44
C LEU A 105 12.04 -0.94 4.74
N SER A 106 11.89 -0.75 3.43
CA SER A 106 12.81 0.05 2.63
C SER A 106 12.09 1.25 2.03
N TYR A 107 12.72 2.41 2.14
CA TYR A 107 12.27 3.66 1.54
C TYR A 107 13.19 4.00 0.38
N VAL A 108 12.61 4.22 -0.80
CA VAL A 108 13.34 4.66 -1.99
C VAL A 108 12.75 5.98 -2.44
N ASP A 109 13.56 7.03 -2.42
CA ASP A 109 13.15 8.38 -2.81
C ASP A 109 13.65 8.70 -4.22
N GLY A 110 12.81 9.31 -5.05
CA GLY A 110 13.19 9.78 -6.41
C GLY A 110 12.91 8.79 -7.54
N ILE A 111 11.79 8.07 -7.46
CA ILE A 111 11.24 7.26 -8.56
C ILE A 111 10.65 8.10 -9.70
#